data_AF-A0A7C5FI60-F1
#
_entry.id   AF-A0A7C5FI60-F1
#
_cell.length_a   1.000
_cell.length_b   1.000
_cell.length_c   1.000
_cell.angle_alpha   90.00
_cell.angle_beta   90.00
_cell.angle_gamma   90.00
#
_symmetry.space_group_name_H-M   'P 1'
#
loop_
_entity.id
_entity.type
_entity.pdbx_description
1 polymer ?
#
loop_
_entity_poly.entity_id
_entity_poly.type
_entity_poly.pdbx_seq_one_letter_code
_entity_poly.pdbx_strand_id
1 'polypeptide(L)'
;RRELIDEMEPSFIGWFSQKNPFGFGPEKLDFTESADRFQSGTWAVPSIYAGITGMKTILSIGIDTIRSRVEKLTERAIETGGEYGLETITPIEKKERGAIVSFIVPHAHELEGKLRSSKIFTSSRDVGLRLAPHFYNTADEIDSAIESISSYSRKMP
;
A
#
# COMPACT_ATOMS: atom_id res chain seq x y z
N ARG A 1 -1.47 -12.59 -16.25
CA ARG A 1 -1.45 -13.77 -17.14
C ARG A 1 -2.76 -13.75 -17.90
N ARG A 2 -2.73 -13.52 -19.22
CA ARG A 2 -3.94 -13.38 -20.05
C ARG A 2 -4.60 -14.73 -20.29
N GLU A 3 -3.80 -15.78 -20.37
CA GLU A 3 -4.22 -17.17 -20.55
C GLU A 3 -5.18 -17.68 -19.46
N LEU A 4 -5.15 -17.09 -18.26
CA LEU A 4 -6.03 -17.47 -17.16
C LEU A 4 -7.46 -16.92 -17.30
N ILE A 5 -7.67 -15.93 -18.17
CA ILE A 5 -8.98 -15.27 -18.30
C ILE A 5 -10.02 -16.28 -18.77
N ASP A 6 -9.67 -17.13 -19.74
CA ASP A 6 -10.59 -18.10 -20.33
C ASP A 6 -10.81 -19.32 -19.44
N GLU A 7 -9.82 -19.68 -18.61
CA GLU A 7 -9.88 -20.82 -17.68
C GLU A 7 -10.70 -20.55 -16.42
N MET A 8 -10.98 -19.27 -16.10
CA MET A 8 -11.65 -18.87 -14.87
C MET A 8 -13.11 -18.48 -15.10
N GLU A 9 -14.00 -19.02 -14.26
CA GLU A 9 -15.41 -18.63 -14.21
C GLU A 9 -15.66 -17.60 -13.08
N PRO A 10 -16.30 -16.45 -13.38
CA PRO A 10 -16.57 -15.42 -12.38
C PRO A 10 -17.65 -15.88 -11.38
N SER A 11 -17.35 -15.85 -10.08
CA SER A 11 -18.34 -16.15 -9.02
C SER A 11 -19.38 -15.04 -8.84
N PHE A 12 -19.05 -13.81 -9.26
CA PHE A 12 -19.96 -12.67 -9.28
C PHE A 12 -20.02 -12.11 -10.70
N ILE A 13 -21.23 -11.95 -11.22
CA ILE A 13 -21.47 -11.51 -12.60
C ILE A 13 -22.44 -10.33 -12.61
N GLY A 14 -22.42 -9.58 -13.69
CA GLY A 14 -23.57 -8.77 -14.08
C GLY A 14 -23.40 -8.21 -15.48
N TRP A 15 -24.22 -7.24 -15.85
CA TRP A 15 -24.38 -6.85 -17.25
C TRP A 15 -23.08 -6.45 -17.97
N PHE A 16 -22.12 -5.80 -17.31
CA PHE A 16 -20.82 -5.47 -17.90
C PHE A 16 -19.87 -6.67 -18.11
N SER A 17 -20.17 -7.84 -17.54
CA SER A 17 -19.39 -9.06 -17.84
C SER A 17 -19.74 -9.68 -19.19
N GLN A 18 -20.85 -9.27 -19.80
CA GLN A 18 -21.39 -9.84 -21.03
C GLN A 18 -20.78 -9.18 -22.28
N LYS A 19 -20.68 -9.93 -23.39
CA LYS A 19 -20.29 -9.40 -24.71
C LYS A 19 -21.24 -8.29 -25.18
N ASN A 20 -22.53 -8.43 -24.88
CA ASN A 20 -23.54 -7.41 -25.14
C ASN A 20 -24.21 -6.93 -23.83
N PRO A 21 -23.61 -5.96 -23.12
CA PRO A 21 -24.11 -5.51 -21.81
C PRO A 21 -25.49 -4.83 -21.86
N PHE A 22 -25.93 -4.36 -23.02
CA PHE A 22 -27.23 -3.71 -23.21
C PHE A 22 -28.26 -4.61 -23.93
N GLY A 23 -27.97 -5.90 -24.08
CA GLY A 23 -28.90 -6.87 -24.68
C GLY A 23 -30.08 -7.22 -23.77
N PHE A 24 -29.90 -7.15 -22.45
CA PHE A 24 -30.92 -7.39 -21.40
C PHE A 24 -31.76 -8.68 -21.54
N GLY A 25 -31.22 -9.71 -22.19
CA GLY A 25 -31.87 -11.02 -22.35
C GLY A 25 -31.41 -12.04 -21.29
N PRO A 26 -32.31 -12.89 -20.75
CA PRO A 26 -31.96 -13.91 -19.76
C PRO A 26 -31.48 -15.24 -20.36
N GLU A 27 -31.40 -15.37 -21.69
CA GLU A 27 -31.31 -16.66 -22.36
C GLU A 27 -29.94 -17.34 -22.21
N LYS A 28 -28.86 -16.56 -22.14
CA LYS A 28 -27.49 -17.08 -22.06
C LYS A 28 -26.56 -16.06 -21.40
N LEU A 29 -25.66 -16.57 -20.56
CA LEU A 29 -24.46 -15.83 -20.15
C LEU A 29 -23.41 -15.96 -21.26
N ASP A 30 -23.10 -14.85 -21.91
CA ASP A 30 -22.11 -14.76 -22.97
C ASP A 30 -21.02 -13.79 -22.52
N PHE A 31 -20.05 -14.31 -21.77
CA PHE A 31 -19.00 -13.51 -21.17
C PHE A 31 -18.03 -12.91 -22.20
N THR A 32 -17.49 -11.74 -21.89
CA THR A 32 -16.35 -11.20 -22.65
C THR A 32 -15.12 -12.10 -22.55
N GLU A 33 -14.24 -12.02 -23.55
CA GLU A 33 -12.95 -12.72 -23.60
C GLU A 33 -11.83 -11.91 -22.92
N SER A 34 -12.18 -10.77 -22.30
CA SER A 34 -11.28 -9.91 -21.56
C SER A 34 -11.51 -10.06 -20.05
N ALA A 35 -10.70 -9.36 -19.26
CA ALA A 35 -10.93 -9.25 -17.82
C ALA A 35 -12.27 -8.56 -17.48
N ASP A 36 -12.96 -7.96 -18.45
CA ASP A 36 -14.28 -7.35 -18.24
C ASP A 36 -15.31 -8.39 -17.80
N ARG A 37 -15.09 -9.68 -18.07
CA ARG A 37 -15.94 -10.78 -17.59
C ARG A 37 -16.05 -10.87 -16.06
N PHE A 38 -15.15 -10.23 -15.33
CA PHE A 38 -15.18 -10.12 -13.87
C PHE A 38 -15.84 -8.82 -13.37
N GLN A 39 -16.39 -8.00 -14.26
CA GLN A 39 -17.15 -6.82 -13.88
C GLN A 39 -18.59 -7.19 -13.53
N SER A 40 -19.08 -6.68 -12.41
CA SER A 40 -20.43 -6.94 -11.95
C SER A 40 -21.42 -5.92 -12.51
N GLY A 41 -21.30 -4.66 -12.11
CA GLY A 41 -22.33 -3.66 -12.35
C GLY A 41 -21.78 -2.33 -12.83
N THR A 42 -22.65 -1.32 -12.79
CA THR A 42 -22.28 0.08 -13.04
C THR A 42 -21.09 0.46 -12.17
N TRP A 43 -20.07 1.02 -12.79
CA TRP A 43 -18.87 1.41 -12.08
C TRP A 43 -19.12 2.54 -11.08
N ALA A 44 -18.28 2.62 -10.05
CA ALA A 44 -18.22 3.77 -9.15
C ALA A 44 -17.57 4.98 -9.86
N VAL A 45 -18.32 5.59 -10.79
CA VAL A 45 -17.81 6.63 -11.71
C VAL A 45 -17.02 7.73 -10.99
N PRO A 46 -17.49 8.34 -9.87
CA PRO A 46 -16.72 9.38 -9.18
C PRO A 46 -15.35 8.89 -8.69
N SER A 47 -15.28 7.68 -8.12
CA SER A 47 -14.03 7.08 -7.64
C SER A 47 -13.04 6.81 -8.77
N ILE A 48 -13.53 6.44 -9.96
CA ILE A 48 -12.70 6.24 -11.15
C ILE A 48 -12.01 7.55 -11.56
N TYR A 49 -12.74 8.67 -11.60
CA TYR A 49 -12.14 9.96 -11.97
C TYR A 49 -11.05 10.41 -10.99
N ALA A 50 -11.27 10.20 -9.68
CA ALA A 50 -10.23 10.42 -8.67
C ALA A 50 -9.01 9.51 -8.89
N GLY A 51 -9.25 8.22 -9.16
CA GLY A 51 -8.21 7.24 -9.46
C GLY A 51 -7.38 7.58 -10.69
N ILE A 52 -8.03 8.04 -11.78
CA ILE A 52 -7.35 8.50 -13.01
C ILE A 52 -6.37 9.63 -12.69
N THR A 53 -6.79 10.60 -11.87
CA THR A 53 -5.93 11.72 -11.48
C THR A 53 -4.74 11.23 -10.65
N GLY A 54 -4.97 10.33 -9.69
CA GLY A 54 -3.90 9.70 -8.92
C GLY A 54 -2.89 8.96 -9.80
N MET A 55 -3.36 8.15 -10.76
CA MET A 55 -2.51 7.44 -11.70
C MET A 55 -1.70 8.40 -12.59
N LYS A 56 -2.32 9.49 -13.08
CA LYS A 56 -1.61 10.52 -13.86
C LYS A 56 -0.49 11.17 -13.05
N THR A 57 -0.71 11.46 -11.77
CA THR A 57 0.33 11.99 -10.88
C THR A 57 1.49 11.02 -10.70
N ILE A 58 1.21 9.73 -10.50
CA ILE A 58 2.27 8.70 -10.40
C ILE A 58 3.06 8.61 -11.71
N LEU A 59 2.37 8.59 -12.86
CA LEU A 59 3.00 8.49 -14.17
C LEU A 59 3.80 9.74 -14.55
N SER A 60 3.37 10.93 -14.13
CA SER A 60 4.10 12.18 -14.41
C SER A 60 5.40 12.29 -13.63
N ILE A 61 5.46 11.77 -12.41
CA ILE A 61 6.69 11.68 -11.60
C ILE A 61 7.59 10.55 -12.13
N GLY A 62 6.99 9.45 -12.56
CA GLY A 62 7.68 8.26 -13.07
C GLY A 62 7.85 7.17 -12.01
N ILE A 63 7.53 5.92 -12.40
CA ILE A 63 7.53 4.77 -11.50
C ILE A 63 8.93 4.50 -10.95
N ASP A 64 9.96 4.55 -11.79
CA ASP A 64 11.36 4.30 -11.38
C ASP A 64 11.89 5.38 -10.42
N THR A 65 11.50 6.64 -10.66
CA THR A 65 11.82 7.77 -9.76
C THR A 65 11.21 7.55 -8.38
N ILE A 66 9.92 7.21 -8.33
CA ILE A 66 9.20 6.92 -7.08
C ILE A 66 9.84 5.73 -6.37
N ARG A 67 10.12 4.64 -7.10
CA ARG A 67 10.76 3.45 -6.56
C ARG A 67 12.11 3.79 -5.92
N SER A 68 13.00 4.46 -6.65
CA SER A 68 14.32 4.85 -6.14
C SER A 68 14.21 5.74 -4.89
N ARG A 69 13.23 6.66 -4.86
CA ARG A 69 12.98 7.51 -3.70
C ARG A 69 12.54 6.69 -2.48
N VAL A 70 11.56 5.81 -2.66
CA VAL A 70 11.03 4.96 -1.59
C VAL A 70 12.11 4.02 -1.06
N GLU A 71 12.91 3.40 -1.93
CA GLU A 71 14.03 2.52 -1.54
C GLU A 71 15.05 3.26 -0.67
N LYS A 72 15.39 4.52 -0.99
CA LYS A 72 16.29 5.36 -0.18
C LYS A 72 15.67 5.71 1.18
N LEU A 73 14.38 6.02 1.22
CA LEU A 73 13.70 6.37 2.48
C LEU A 73 13.56 5.16 3.40
N THR A 74 13.25 3.98 2.86
CA THR A 74 13.18 2.75 3.66
C THR A 74 14.55 2.24 4.07
N GLU A 75 15.61 2.49 3.29
CA GLU A 75 17.00 2.24 3.70
C GLU A 75 17.38 3.11 4.89
N ARG A 76 17.19 4.42 4.77
CA ARG A 76 17.43 5.37 5.87
C ARG A 76 16.67 4.98 7.14
N ALA A 77 15.39 4.63 7.02
CA ALA A 77 14.59 4.19 8.16
C ALA A 77 15.24 3.00 8.90
N ILE A 78 15.70 1.98 8.16
CA ILE A 78 16.37 0.81 8.76
C ILE A 78 17.70 1.19 9.39
N GLU A 79 18.53 1.96 8.69
CA GLU A 79 19.85 2.38 9.18
C GLU A 79 19.72 3.20 10.47
N THR A 80 18.93 4.27 10.44
CA THR A 80 18.66 5.13 11.61
C THR A 80 17.97 4.33 12.72
N GLY A 81 17.05 3.42 12.39
CA GLY A 81 16.43 2.53 13.37
C GLY A 81 17.46 1.68 14.11
N GLY A 82 18.41 1.11 13.37
CA GLY A 82 19.52 0.34 13.92
C GLY A 82 20.45 1.18 14.82
N GLU A 83 20.75 2.42 14.44
CA GLU A 83 21.51 3.37 15.28
C GLU A 83 20.81 3.66 16.62
N TYR A 84 19.47 3.67 16.61
CA TYR A 84 18.64 3.81 17.80
C TYR A 84 18.35 2.48 18.53
N GLY A 85 18.94 1.38 18.10
CA GLY A 85 18.77 0.05 18.71
C GLY A 85 17.37 -0.55 18.51
N LEU A 86 16.62 -0.11 17.51
CA LEU A 86 15.34 -0.71 17.14
C LEU A 86 15.57 -1.96 16.27
N GLU A 87 14.86 -3.03 16.60
CA GLU A 87 14.84 -4.24 15.78
C GLU A 87 13.75 -4.12 14.70
N THR A 88 14.04 -4.57 13.47
CA THR A 88 13.10 -4.59 12.36
C THR A 88 12.82 -6.01 11.90
N ILE A 89 11.55 -6.33 11.61
CA ILE A 89 11.17 -7.60 10.95
C ILE A 89 11.21 -7.49 9.42
N THR A 90 11.32 -6.28 8.88
CA THR A 90 11.49 -6.07 7.45
C THR A 90 12.87 -6.58 7.02
N PRO A 91 12.98 -7.39 5.95
CA PRO A 91 14.27 -7.86 5.44
C PRO A 91 15.25 -6.69 5.18
N ILE A 92 16.52 -6.88 5.50
CA ILE A 92 17.58 -5.88 5.27
C ILE A 92 17.91 -5.80 3.78
N GLU A 93 17.92 -6.96 3.12
CA GLU A 93 18.21 -7.09 1.69
C GLU A 93 17.15 -6.37 0.85
N LYS A 94 17.61 -5.41 0.02
CA LYS A 94 16.74 -4.49 -0.75
C LYS A 94 15.83 -5.23 -1.72
N LYS A 95 16.31 -6.30 -2.35
CA LYS A 95 15.50 -7.06 -3.33
C LYS A 95 14.35 -7.84 -2.69
N GLU A 96 14.37 -8.03 -1.37
CA GLU A 96 13.40 -8.84 -0.61
C GLU A 96 12.37 -8.00 0.16
N ARG A 97 12.45 -6.67 0.09
CA ARG A 97 11.57 -5.77 0.84
C ARG A 97 10.82 -4.79 -0.07
N GLY A 98 9.62 -4.42 0.37
CA GLY A 98 8.79 -3.40 -0.27
C GLY A 98 8.97 -2.00 0.33
N ALA A 99 7.93 -1.18 0.18
CA ALA A 99 7.90 0.22 0.62
C ALA A 99 7.63 0.43 2.13
N ILE A 100 7.61 -0.63 2.93
CA ILE A 100 7.18 -0.58 4.34
C ILE A 100 8.28 -1.14 5.24
N VAL A 101 8.64 -0.40 6.28
CA VAL A 101 9.55 -0.84 7.34
C VAL A 101 8.75 -1.05 8.62
N SER A 102 8.98 -2.17 9.31
CA SER A 102 8.26 -2.53 10.53
C SER A 102 9.24 -2.75 11.67
N PHE A 103 9.16 -1.93 12.71
CA PHE A 103 9.97 -2.06 13.90
C PHE A 103 9.21 -2.82 14.98
N ILE A 104 9.91 -3.74 15.65
CA ILE A 104 9.41 -4.43 16.84
C ILE A 104 9.46 -3.42 17.99
N VAL A 105 8.30 -3.14 18.57
CA VAL A 105 8.16 -2.19 19.67
C VAL A 105 7.10 -2.70 20.64
N PRO A 106 7.32 -2.58 21.96
CA PRO A 106 6.30 -2.90 22.95
C PRO A 106 5.14 -1.88 22.84
N HIS A 107 3.94 -2.29 23.26
CA HIS A 107 2.77 -1.41 23.31
C HIS A 107 2.47 -0.65 22.00
N ALA A 108 2.68 -1.29 20.84
CA ALA A 108 2.64 -0.64 19.53
C ALA A 108 1.36 0.18 19.27
N HIS A 109 0.21 -0.28 19.77
CA HIS A 109 -1.06 0.45 19.63
C HIS A 109 -1.08 1.77 20.41
N GLU A 110 -0.61 1.76 21.66
CA GLU A 110 -0.50 2.96 22.49
C GLU A 110 0.54 3.92 21.90
N LEU A 111 1.66 3.37 21.43
CA LEU A 111 2.71 4.14 20.77
C LEU A 111 2.19 4.82 19.50
N GLU A 112 1.41 4.13 18.65
CA GLU A 112 0.75 4.74 17.49
C GLU A 112 -0.12 5.93 17.90
N GLY A 113 -0.91 5.79 18.96
CA GLY A 113 -1.73 6.89 19.48
C GLY A 113 -0.90 8.10 19.94
N LYS A 114 0.25 7.85 20.58
CA LYS A 114 1.18 8.89 21.04
C LYS A 114 1.94 9.56 19.89
N LEU A 115 2.33 8.81 18.88
CA LEU A 115 2.95 9.35 17.66
C LEU A 115 1.95 10.22 16.90
N ARG A 116 0.69 9.80 16.83
CA ARG A 116 -0.39 10.57 16.19
C ARG A 116 -0.59 11.93 16.83
N SER A 117 -0.49 12.06 18.16
CA SER A 117 -0.57 13.37 18.84
C SER A 117 0.61 14.29 18.49
N SER A 118 1.73 13.71 18.05
CA SER A 118 2.91 14.41 17.52
C SER A 118 2.90 14.55 15.99
N LYS A 119 1.75 14.29 15.34
CA LYS A 119 1.56 14.34 13.87
C LYS A 119 2.40 13.33 13.09
N ILE A 120 2.84 12.25 13.73
CA ILE A 120 3.50 11.12 13.08
C ILE A 120 2.48 10.00 12.90
N PHE A 121 2.13 9.70 11.64
CA PHE A 121 1.10 8.72 11.30
C PHE A 121 1.74 7.40 10.88
N THR A 122 1.64 6.42 11.76
CA THR A 122 2.13 5.05 11.57
C THR A 122 0.99 4.06 11.71
N SER A 123 1.25 2.77 11.57
CA SER A 123 0.22 1.74 11.76
C SER A 123 0.71 0.61 12.65
N SER A 124 0.11 0.44 13.83
CA SER A 124 0.41 -0.68 14.72
C SER A 124 -0.14 -2.00 14.17
N ARG A 125 0.66 -3.07 14.25
CA ARG A 125 0.28 -4.43 13.87
C ARG A 125 0.96 -5.40 14.81
N ASP A 126 0.17 -6.16 15.55
CA ASP A 126 0.60 -7.26 16.43
C ASP A 126 1.90 -6.93 17.20
N VAL A 127 3.05 -7.39 16.68
CA VAL A 127 4.38 -7.26 17.29
C VAL A 127 5.08 -5.91 17.12
N GLY A 128 4.51 -4.94 16.37
CA GLY A 128 5.25 -3.73 16.06
C GLY A 128 4.52 -2.62 15.33
N LEU A 129 5.30 -1.68 14.83
CA LEU A 129 4.82 -0.44 14.23
C LEU A 129 5.36 -0.29 12.82
N ARG A 130 4.45 -0.09 11.87
CA ARG A 130 4.76 0.03 10.44
C ARG A 130 4.90 1.50 10.04
N LEU A 131 6.02 1.80 9.38
CA LEU A 131 6.29 3.06 8.69
C LEU A 131 6.25 2.80 7.17
N ALA A 132 5.39 3.53 6.47
CA ALA A 132 5.15 3.37 5.03
C ALA A 132 5.43 4.69 4.29
N PRO A 133 6.70 5.08 4.13
CA PRO A 133 7.03 6.31 3.44
C PRO A 133 6.72 6.23 1.95
N HIS A 134 6.49 7.39 1.33
CA HIS A 134 6.26 7.49 -0.09
C HIS A 134 7.10 8.62 -0.73
N PHE A 135 6.95 8.86 -2.03
CA PHE A 135 7.77 9.86 -2.74
C PHE A 135 7.67 11.28 -2.16
N TYR A 136 6.57 11.61 -1.48
CA TYR A 136 6.32 12.92 -0.90
C TYR A 136 6.95 13.10 0.49
N ASN A 137 7.51 12.05 1.08
CA ASN A 137 8.19 12.16 2.37
C ASN A 137 9.63 12.64 2.21
N THR A 138 10.13 13.33 3.25
CA THR A 138 11.52 13.80 3.33
C THR A 138 12.39 12.85 4.15
N ALA A 139 13.71 12.97 4.02
CA ALA A 139 14.64 12.18 4.83
C ALA A 139 14.57 12.60 6.31
N ASP A 140 14.45 13.90 6.58
CA ASP A 140 14.34 14.47 7.93
C ASP A 140 13.04 14.02 8.63
N GLU A 141 11.94 13.86 7.88
CA GLU A 141 10.69 13.28 8.39
C GLU A 141 10.90 11.82 8.84
N ILE A 142 11.69 11.04 8.11
CA ILE A 142 12.03 9.66 8.50
C ILE A 142 12.82 9.66 9.79
N ASP A 143 13.89 10.46 9.87
CA ASP A 143 14.74 10.49 11.06
C ASP A 143 13.95 10.92 12.30
N SER A 144 13.15 11.98 12.16
CA SER A 144 12.30 12.48 13.24
C SER A 144 11.28 11.43 13.70
N ALA A 145 10.72 10.66 12.76
CA ALA A 145 9.79 9.57 13.08
C ALA A 145 10.49 8.44 13.83
N ILE A 146 11.67 8.00 13.37
CA ILE A 146 12.44 6.94 14.01
C ILE A 146 12.91 7.34 15.41
N GLU A 147 13.43 8.55 15.57
CA GLU A 147 13.84 9.08 16.87
C GLU A 147 12.65 9.10 17.85
N SER A 148 11.49 9.56 17.38
CA SER A 148 10.26 9.58 18.20
C SER A 148 9.81 8.18 18.59
N ILE A 149 9.86 7.21 17.67
CA ILE A 149 9.55 5.80 17.92
C ILE A 149 10.47 5.27 19.03
N SER A 150 11.79 5.47 18.91
CA SER A 150 12.77 4.97 19.89
C SER A 150 12.64 5.65 21.26
N SER A 151 12.48 6.98 21.28
CA SER A 151 12.33 7.74 22.52
C SER A 151 11.08 7.32 23.30
N TYR A 152 9.97 7.05 22.62
CA TYR A 152 8.74 6.65 23.27
C TYR A 152 8.70 5.18 23.64
N SER A 153 9.22 4.28 22.81
CA SER A 153 9.26 2.84 23.12
C SER A 153 10.08 2.56 24.38
N ARG A 154 11.19 3.28 24.59
CA ARG A 154 12.02 3.15 25.81
C ARG A 154 11.37 3.70 27.09
N LYS A 155 10.38 4.59 26.95
CA LYS A 155 9.68 5.23 28.08
C LYS A 155 8.39 4.50 28.46
N MET A 156 7.99 3.51 27.67
CA MET A 156 6.85 2.65 27.96
C MET A 156 7.37 1.44 28.75
N PRO A 157 6.90 1.24 30.00
CA PRO A 157 7.34 0.15 30.86
C PRO A 157 6.96 -1.23 30.29
#